data_AF-A0A2H0QDQ5-F1
#
_entry.id   AF-A0A2H0QDQ5-F1
#
_cell.length_a   1.000
_cell.length_b   1.000
_cell.length_c   1.000
_cell.angle_alpha   90.00
_cell.angle_beta   90.00
_cell.angle_gamma   90.00
#
_symmetry.space_group_name_H-M   'P 1'
#
loop_
_entity.id
_entity.type
_entity.pdbx_description
1 polymer ?
#
loop_
_entity_poly.entity_id
_entity_poly.type
_entity_poly.pdbx_seq_one_letter_code
_entity_poly.pdbx_strand_id
1 'polypeptide(L)' 'MPKKSKLLVCTDDSQHSRVALRYALKEAESLNFKVEMLHVIDPSEYNTL' A
#
# COMPACT_ATOMS: atom_id res chain seq x y z
N MET A 1 0.08 -9.76 22.12
CA MET A 1 -0.05 -9.04 20.83
C MET A 1 -0.03 -10.06 19.70
N PRO A 2 -0.95 -9.99 18.71
CA PRO A 2 -0.92 -10.90 17.57
C PRO A 2 0.38 -10.70 16.78
N LYS A 3 0.96 -11.79 16.26
CA LYS A 3 2.16 -11.75 15.42
C LYS A 3 1.83 -10.95 14.16
N LYS A 4 2.49 -9.81 13.96
CA LYS A 4 2.40 -9.07 12.69
C LYS A 4 2.85 -10.01 11.57
N SER A 5 2.09 -10.06 10.49
CA SER A 5 2.35 -10.95 9.34
C SER A 5 2.08 -10.26 8.00
N LYS A 6 1.84 -8.94 8.04
CA LYS A 6 1.44 -8.15 6.88
C LYS A 6 2.01 -6.73 6.96
N LEU A 7 2.29 -6.14 5.80
CA LEU A 7 2.58 -4.72 5.61
C LEU A 7 1.43 -4.09 4.80
N LEU A 8 0.86 -3.00 5.29
CA LEU A 8 -0.14 -2.21 4.57
C LEU A 8 0.56 -1.11 3.78
N VAL A 9 0.23 -0.98 2.49
CA VAL A 9 0.78 0.05 1.60
C VAL A 9 -0.35 0.82 0.94
N CYS A 10 -0.39 2.13 1.17
CA CYS A 10 -1.32 3.02 0.48
C CYS A 10 -0.81 3.34 -0.93
N THR A 11 -1.70 3.37 -1.92
CA THR A 11 -1.39 3.73 -3.30
C THR A 11 -2.34 4.80 -3.82
N ASP A 12 -1.84 5.69 -4.68
CA ASP A 12 -2.52 6.91 -5.18
C ASP A 12 -2.08 7.26 -6.61
N ASP A 13 -1.61 6.27 -7.39
CA ASP A 13 -1.06 6.41 -8.76
C ASP A 13 0.14 7.36 -8.93
N SER A 14 0.65 7.94 -7.84
CA SER A 14 1.85 8.78 -7.86
C SER A 14 3.14 7.96 -8.03
N GLN A 15 4.23 8.62 -8.39
CA GLN A 15 5.56 7.99 -8.37
C GLN A 15 5.97 7.60 -6.93
N HIS A 16 5.51 8.36 -5.93
CA HIS A 16 5.88 8.14 -4.53
C HIS A 16 5.26 6.84 -4.00
N SER A 17 3.98 6.58 -4.29
CA SER A 17 3.34 5.31 -3.90
C SER A 17 3.96 4.11 -4.63
N ARG A 18 4.40 4.26 -5.89
CA ARG A 18 5.17 3.22 -6.58
C ARG A 18 6.48 2.88 -5.88
N VAL A 19 7.22 3.89 -5.40
CA VAL A 19 8.46 3.68 -4.64
C VAL A 19 8.16 3.02 -3.29
N ALA A 20 7.12 3.47 -2.60
CA ALA A 20 6.67 2.89 -1.33
C ALA A 20 6.32 1.39 -1.48
N LEU A 21 5.60 1.01 -2.54
CA LEU A 21 5.29 -0.38 -2.84
C LEU A 21 6.55 -1.23 -3.07
N ARG A 22 7.51 -0.72 -3.86
CA ARG A 22 8.78 -1.43 -4.11
C ARG A 22 9.57 -1.64 -2.82
N TYR A 23 9.62 -0.63 -1.95
CA TYR A 23 10.27 -0.75 -0.65
C TYR A 23 9.55 -1.78 0.23
N ALA A 24 8.22 -1.71 0.33
CA ALA A 24 7.43 -2.64 1.12
C ALA A 24 7.55 -4.08 0.64
N LEU A 25 7.66 -4.34 -0.67
CA LEU A 25 7.91 -5.67 -1.21
C LEU A 25 9.27 -6.23 -0.75
N LYS A 26 10.31 -5.39 -0.80
CA LYS A 26 11.65 -5.77 -0.31
C LYS A 26 11.64 -6.09 1.19
N GLU A 27 10.95 -5.29 1.99
CA GLU A 27 10.81 -5.53 3.44
C GLU A 27 9.94 -6.76 3.72
N ALA A 28 8.88 -6.98 2.96
CA ALA A 28 8.01 -8.14 3.12
C ALA A 28 8.74 -9.45 2.83
N GLU A 29 9.63 -9.46 1.83
CA GLU A 29 10.49 -10.59 1.52
C GLU A 29 11.41 -10.94 2.70
N SER A 30 12.08 -9.94 3.30
CA SER A 30 12.99 -10.15 4.43
C SER A 30 12.27 -10.62 5.71
N LEU A 31 11.01 -10.19 5.89
CA LEU A 31 10.19 -10.52 7.04
C LEU A 31 9.30 -11.76 6.85
N ASN A 32 9.24 -12.33 5.63
CA ASN A 32 8.25 -13.34 5.22
C ASN A 32 6.81 -12.89 5.52
N PHE A 33 6.50 -11.64 5.20
CA PHE A 33 5.18 -11.01 5.38
C PHE A 33 4.44 -10.92 4.05
N LYS A 34 3.11 -10.75 4.12
CA LYS A 34 2.33 -10.38 2.94
C LYS A 34 2.27 -8.85 2.79
N VAL A 35 2.19 -8.36 1.56
CA VAL A 35 1.87 -6.95 1.29
C VAL A 35 0.38 -6.85 0.97
N GLU A 36 -0.30 -5.93 1.63
CA GLU A 36 -1.71 -5.60 1.37
C GLU A 36 -1.76 -4.16 0.85
N MET A 37 -2.31 -3.97 -0.35
CA MET A 37 -2.40 -2.66 -0.99
C MET A 37 -3.77 -2.04 -0.74
N LEU A 38 -3.79 -0.74 -0.45
CA LEU A 38 -5.00 0.04 -0.24
C LEU A 38 -4.97 1.27 -1.15
N HIS A 39 -5.92 1.37 -2.05
CA HIS A 39 -6.21 2.59 -2.78
C HIS A 39 -7.47 3.22 -2.18
N VAL A 40 -7.40 4.50 -1.84
CA VAL A 40 -8.55 5.26 -1.34
C VAL A 40 -9.04 6.14 -2.47
N ILE A 41 -10.31 5.97 -2.81
CA ILE A 41 -11.01 6.83 -3.76
C ILE A 41 -11.50 8.06 -3.00
N ASP A 42 -11.07 9.25 -3.42
CA ASP A 42 -11.56 10.50 -2.84
C ASP A 42 -12.97 10.82 -3.39
N PRO A 43 -14.01 10.92 -2.54
CA PRO A 43 -15.36 11.25 -3.01
C PRO A 43 -15.47 12.60 -3.71
N SER A 44 -14.55 13.54 -3.48
CA SER A 44 -14.53 14.81 -4.21
C SER A 44 -14.18 14.65 -5.69
N GLU A 45 -13.49 13.56 -6.06
CA GLU A 45 -13.21 13.18 -7.45
C GLU A 45 -14.45 12.62 -8.16
N TYR A 46 -15.54 12.31 -7.42
CA TYR A 46 -16.81 11.84 -7.97
C TYR A 46 -17.79 12.96 -8.36
N ASN A 47 -17.46 14.24 -8.13
CA ASN A 47 -18.34 15.37 -8.48
C ASN A 47 -18.49 15.62 -10.00
N THR A 48 -17.93 14.77 -10.86
CA THR A 48 -17.95 14.88 -12.32
C THR A 48 -18.60 13.68 -13.04
N LEU A 49 -19.26 12.75 -12.32
CA LEU A 49 -20.05 11.66 -12.91
C LEU A 49 -21.54 12.02 -13.06
#